data_AF-A0A8B6EWR1-F1
#
_entry.id   AF-A0A8B6EWR1-F1
#
_cell.length_a   1.000
_cell.length_b   1.000
_cell.length_c   1.000
_cell.angle_alpha   90.00
_cell.angle_beta   90.00
_cell.angle_gamma   90.00
#
_symmetry.space_group_name_H-M   'P 1'
#
loop_
_entity.id
_entity.type
_entity.pdbx_description
1 polymer ?
#
loop_
_entity_poly.entity_id
_entity_poly.type
_entity_poly.pdbx_seq_one_letter_code
_entity_poly.pdbx_strand_id
1 'polypeptide(L)'
;MATKLFMFVGFFALISCFKTPSTSDISETVHRLFETIRGMQATKTMLPDPPLEWAKFKGNYESDVKLYFHGNSTMSALRYMFKVYDNNMFATAWITSCLVEAYRYGNAPKPTEDQITMSVDAIMDHRNKNLKYENSIMAFWPQILDEEFKVYQSTPVNLLAMFNLTQTTNWTVVYELFDKIGLHDVTEIMKHLLATREGYQHVFKIPPDFDDTSVNLGLGSLLRDNVMYFPYASAAWEGQNSNLSSVFNAMKHYAYRPLSGDRRVNTIDTRTYFYMRKFLEKAASEKKDVSLVTTWVQDLADVKTQYFQGIDTPGNVNNVDITVCANALFGITNAILSGLVTSEVLYDPVLQQLYLNTSTMIEFQIQTNFSGRPDLALTYYPSVFEFYWFVARTYTQLERKARIGELPHEAMRTVMEGLGSALKGNMTQHVISQSKMEGSDMIYYDDFLGDGDIDNNKKPVEFGEDRLWTTSMAINALITTWTVYNDATQKLNWYDDTPTEVKTTVQKATTWLNTYILSGKYQPWNAFFSGSFKGFGTSWSSYPANRDEYFNGTKVPHDGKRHYGEIIRGMEGVMEEDWYQQQIKLDHAPVDFHGYNKQSDFFPFWNSEPYTYVTSLLALSTFTNIE
;
A
#
# COMPACT_ATOMS: atom_id res chain seq x y z
N MET A 1 33.95 18.64 2.74
CA MET A 1 32.80 17.73 2.97
C MET A 1 32.08 18.04 4.29
N ALA A 2 32.79 18.29 5.40
CA ALA A 2 32.19 18.77 6.67
C ALA A 2 31.34 20.05 6.54
N THR A 3 31.67 20.94 5.59
CA THR A 3 30.90 22.18 5.32
C THR A 3 29.54 21.95 4.67
N LYS A 4 29.29 20.79 4.05
CA LYS A 4 28.01 20.48 3.39
C LYS A 4 26.95 19.95 4.39
N LEU A 5 27.37 19.33 5.49
CA LEU A 5 26.47 18.84 6.56
C LEU A 5 25.99 19.99 7.47
N PHE A 6 26.79 21.06 7.60
CA PHE A 6 26.47 22.23 8.42
C PHE A 6 25.32 23.09 7.87
N MET A 7 24.93 22.94 6.60
CA MET A 7 23.78 23.66 6.03
C MET A 7 22.41 23.08 6.44
N PHE A 8 22.38 21.92 7.11
CA PHE A 8 21.11 21.29 7.51
C PHE A 8 20.59 21.74 8.89
N VAL A 9 21.36 22.55 9.64
CA VAL A 9 21.04 22.94 11.04
C VAL A 9 20.57 24.40 11.16
N GLY A 10 19.95 24.97 10.13
CA GLY A 10 19.32 26.28 10.33
C GLY A 10 18.43 26.72 9.18
N PHE A 11 17.12 26.81 9.42
CA PHE A 11 16.49 28.12 9.66
C PHE A 11 15.01 28.01 10.07
N PHE A 12 14.69 28.83 11.08
CA PHE A 12 13.44 29.39 11.60
C PHE A 12 12.06 29.04 11.02
N ALA A 13 11.14 28.95 12.00
CA ALA A 13 9.70 29.04 11.90
C ALA A 13 9.22 30.22 11.04
N LEU A 14 8.51 29.90 9.97
CA LEU A 14 7.64 30.84 9.26
C LEU A 14 6.29 30.88 9.98
N ILE A 15 6.04 31.98 10.68
CA ILE A 15 4.70 32.34 11.15
C ILE A 15 3.87 32.64 9.91
N SER A 16 3.15 31.63 9.43
CA SER A 16 2.11 31.81 8.42
C SER A 16 0.91 32.49 9.11
N CYS A 17 0.48 33.64 8.60
CA CYS A 17 -0.81 34.21 8.97
C CYS A 17 -1.91 33.22 8.57
N PHE A 18 -2.37 32.40 9.52
CA PHE A 18 -3.54 31.55 9.34
C PHE A 18 -4.74 32.45 9.10
N LYS A 19 -5.12 32.65 7.83
CA LYS A 19 -6.49 33.06 7.51
C LYS A 19 -7.40 31.95 8.02
N THR A 20 -8.47 32.33 8.71
CA THR A 20 -9.55 31.40 9.03
C THR A 20 -10.00 30.72 7.74
N PRO A 21 -9.91 29.39 7.64
CA PRO A 21 -10.34 28.68 6.43
C PRO A 21 -11.83 28.96 6.19
N SER A 22 -12.15 29.43 4.99
CA SER A 22 -13.54 29.58 4.53
C SER A 22 -13.81 28.48 3.52
N THR A 23 -14.97 27.82 3.61
CA THR A 23 -15.41 26.84 2.62
C THR A 23 -15.52 27.52 1.24
N SER A 24 -14.64 27.17 0.31
CA SER A 24 -14.71 27.58 -1.10
C SER A 24 -15.77 26.78 -1.85
N ASP A 25 -16.13 27.23 -3.04
CA ASP A 25 -16.89 26.39 -3.98
C ASP A 25 -16.12 25.10 -4.28
N ILE A 26 -16.78 23.94 -4.23
CA ILE A 26 -16.10 22.64 -4.41
C ILE A 26 -15.49 22.55 -5.81
N SER A 27 -16.12 23.12 -6.84
CA SER A 27 -15.59 23.09 -8.21
C SER A 27 -14.29 23.89 -8.33
N GLU A 28 -14.18 25.02 -7.62
CA GLU A 28 -12.93 25.78 -7.53
C GLU A 28 -11.82 24.96 -6.86
N THR A 29 -12.13 24.29 -5.74
CA THR A 29 -11.18 23.42 -5.04
C THR A 29 -10.72 22.26 -5.93
N VAL A 30 -11.64 21.60 -6.62
CA VAL A 30 -11.36 20.53 -7.60
C VAL A 30 -10.40 21.03 -8.69
N HIS A 31 -10.65 22.20 -9.27
CA HIS A 31 -9.77 22.75 -10.31
C HIS A 31 -8.38 23.08 -9.76
N ARG A 32 -8.29 23.68 -8.57
CA ARG A 32 -7.01 24.02 -7.94
C ARG A 32 -6.22 22.77 -7.56
N LEU A 33 -6.86 21.73 -7.04
CA LEU A 33 -6.21 20.44 -6.75
C LEU A 33 -5.62 19.82 -8.01
N PHE A 34 -6.40 19.77 -9.10
CA PHE A 34 -5.94 19.25 -10.38
C PHE A 34 -4.67 19.97 -10.88
N GLU A 35 -4.66 21.31 -10.82
CA GLU A 35 -3.51 22.13 -11.20
C GLU A 35 -2.30 21.92 -10.29
N THR A 36 -2.51 21.78 -8.97
CA THR A 36 -1.45 21.44 -8.01
C THR A 36 -0.84 20.09 -8.33
N ILE A 37 -1.65 19.03 -8.51
CA ILE A 37 -1.17 17.68 -8.82
C ILE A 37 -0.36 17.68 -10.11
N ARG A 38 -0.85 18.35 -11.16
CA ARG A 38 -0.14 18.48 -12.45
C ARG A 38 1.24 19.11 -12.28
N GLY A 39 1.37 20.11 -11.40
CA GLY A 39 2.64 20.76 -11.09
C GLY A 39 3.65 19.87 -10.32
N MET A 40 3.20 18.76 -9.75
CA MET A 40 4.02 17.85 -8.92
C MET A 40 4.57 16.65 -9.71
N GLN A 41 4.20 16.47 -10.98
CA GLN A 41 4.79 15.44 -11.83
C GLN A 41 6.18 15.89 -12.32
N ALA A 42 7.18 15.00 -12.22
CA ALA A 42 8.50 15.27 -12.74
C ALA A 42 8.49 15.33 -14.28
N THR A 43 8.78 16.50 -14.86
CA THR A 43 8.79 16.69 -16.32
C THR A 43 10.14 16.37 -16.98
N LYS A 44 11.19 16.19 -16.17
CA LYS A 44 12.54 15.87 -16.61
C LYS A 44 13.23 14.96 -15.59
N THR A 45 14.14 14.13 -16.07
CA THR A 45 15.02 13.34 -15.19
C THR A 45 16.09 14.25 -14.59
N MET A 46 16.19 14.25 -13.26
CA MET A 46 17.24 14.92 -12.50
C MET A 46 18.20 13.89 -11.93
N LEU A 47 19.50 14.14 -12.09
CA LEU A 47 20.55 13.33 -11.50
C LEU A 47 20.70 13.66 -10.00
N PRO A 48 21.08 12.68 -9.15
CA PRO A 48 21.24 12.92 -7.73
C PRO A 48 22.53 13.71 -7.41
N ASP A 49 22.44 14.68 -6.48
CA ASP A 49 23.56 15.26 -5.71
C ASP A 49 23.25 15.21 -4.20
N PRO A 50 23.23 14.00 -3.59
CA PRO A 50 22.81 13.83 -2.21
C PRO A 50 23.77 14.50 -1.22
N PRO A 51 23.28 15.04 -0.08
CA PRO A 51 21.87 15.09 0.35
C PRO A 51 21.11 16.34 -0.15
N LEU A 52 21.67 17.13 -1.06
CA LEU A 52 21.10 18.40 -1.50
C LEU A 52 19.97 18.18 -2.50
N GLU A 53 20.19 17.31 -3.48
CA GLU A 53 19.21 16.96 -4.50
C GLU A 53 19.13 15.44 -4.66
N TRP A 54 17.93 14.90 -4.54
CA TRP A 54 17.64 13.50 -4.83
C TRP A 54 17.35 13.33 -6.33
N ALA A 55 17.62 12.14 -6.87
CA ALA A 55 17.24 11.82 -8.24
C ALA A 55 15.72 11.84 -8.39
N LYS A 56 15.22 12.43 -9.48
CA LYS A 56 13.79 12.44 -9.84
C LYS A 56 13.65 11.96 -11.27
N PHE A 57 12.88 10.92 -11.53
CA PHE A 57 12.72 10.38 -12.89
C PHE A 57 11.53 11.02 -13.59
N LYS A 58 11.70 11.34 -14.87
CA LYS A 58 10.61 11.91 -15.68
C LYS A 58 9.38 11.01 -15.63
N GLY A 59 8.20 11.60 -15.47
CA GLY A 59 6.91 10.91 -15.43
C GLY A 59 6.45 10.54 -14.02
N ASN A 60 7.38 10.37 -13.07
CA ASN A 60 7.04 10.04 -11.70
C ASN A 60 6.41 11.21 -10.94
N TYR A 61 5.51 10.89 -10.02
CA TYR A 61 5.04 11.82 -9.00
C TYR A 61 5.89 11.71 -7.73
N GLU A 62 5.89 12.78 -6.94
CA GLU A 62 6.63 12.81 -5.67
C GLU A 62 6.11 11.76 -4.68
N SER A 63 7.03 10.95 -4.18
CA SER A 63 6.86 10.01 -3.09
C SER A 63 8.12 10.09 -2.23
N ASP A 64 7.96 10.10 -0.92
CA ASP A 64 9.05 10.21 0.05
C ASP A 64 9.01 9.02 1.01
N VAL A 65 10.14 8.38 1.25
CA VAL A 65 10.32 7.45 2.37
C VAL A 65 10.64 8.28 3.60
N LYS A 66 9.85 8.07 4.65
CA LYS A 66 9.97 8.70 5.97
C LYS A 66 10.11 7.63 7.04
N LEU A 67 10.52 8.03 8.25
CA LEU A 67 10.50 7.20 9.44
C LEU A 67 9.44 7.74 10.40
N TYR A 68 8.57 6.86 10.89
CA TYR A 68 7.51 7.24 11.81
C TYR A 68 8.04 7.40 13.24
N PHE A 69 8.79 8.47 13.47
CA PHE A 69 9.17 8.89 14.83
C PHE A 69 7.96 9.53 15.50
N HIS A 70 7.61 9.12 16.72
CA HIS A 70 6.55 9.77 17.50
C HIS A 70 6.91 9.82 18.98
N GLY A 71 6.20 10.67 19.74
CA GLY A 71 6.41 10.86 21.17
C GLY A 71 6.80 12.30 21.50
N ASN A 72 7.96 12.53 22.09
CA ASN A 72 8.36 13.88 22.50
C ASN A 72 8.57 14.83 21.30
N SER A 73 8.70 16.13 21.58
CA SER A 73 8.89 17.16 20.56
C SER A 73 10.12 16.95 19.66
N THR A 74 11.17 16.31 20.16
CA THR A 74 12.34 15.92 19.36
C THR A 74 11.99 14.85 18.34
N MET A 75 11.24 13.81 18.73
CA MET A 75 10.77 12.76 17.80
C MET A 75 9.85 13.33 16.73
N SER A 76 8.90 14.17 17.14
CA SER A 76 8.03 14.89 16.21
C SER A 76 8.86 15.69 15.20
N ALA A 77 9.82 16.50 15.64
CA ALA A 77 10.70 17.25 14.74
C ALA A 77 11.50 16.36 13.77
N LEU A 78 12.01 15.20 14.22
CA LEU A 78 12.70 14.24 13.35
C LEU A 78 11.78 13.71 12.24
N ARG A 79 10.50 13.46 12.53
CA ARG A 79 9.49 13.00 11.55
C ARG A 79 9.30 14.01 10.40
N TYR A 80 9.40 15.31 10.69
CA TYR A 80 9.37 16.38 9.69
C TYR A 80 10.68 16.54 8.91
N MET A 81 11.81 16.36 9.59
CA MET A 81 13.13 16.59 8.99
C MET A 81 13.60 15.45 8.08
N PHE A 82 13.31 14.19 8.43
CA PHE A 82 13.79 13.04 7.67
C PHE A 82 12.85 12.71 6.52
N LYS A 83 13.35 12.80 5.29
CA LYS A 83 12.70 12.26 4.10
C LYS A 83 13.71 11.95 3.00
N VAL A 84 13.47 10.89 2.24
CA VAL A 84 14.23 10.54 1.04
C VAL A 84 13.26 10.35 -0.12
N TYR A 85 13.44 11.13 -1.19
CA TYR A 85 12.60 11.00 -2.38
C TYR A 85 12.75 9.60 -2.98
N ASP A 86 11.65 8.95 -3.29
CA ASP A 86 11.60 7.59 -3.81
C ASP A 86 10.99 7.56 -5.22
N ASN A 87 11.67 6.85 -6.13
CA ASN A 87 11.21 6.66 -7.51
C ASN A 87 10.57 5.27 -7.62
N ASN A 88 9.42 5.07 -6.97
CA ASN A 88 8.60 3.86 -7.11
C ASN A 88 7.52 4.05 -8.18
N MET A 89 7.08 2.96 -8.79
CA MET A 89 5.97 3.02 -9.75
C MET A 89 4.61 3.12 -9.06
N PHE A 90 4.50 2.60 -7.83
CA PHE A 90 3.25 2.45 -7.12
C PHE A 90 2.48 3.78 -6.97
N ALA A 91 3.12 4.81 -6.39
CA ALA A 91 2.50 6.13 -6.21
C ALA A 91 2.09 6.73 -7.57
N THR A 92 2.97 6.62 -8.57
CA THR A 92 2.71 7.14 -9.93
C THR A 92 1.50 6.44 -10.58
N ALA A 93 1.38 5.12 -10.44
CA ALA A 93 0.29 4.34 -11.00
C ALA A 93 -1.06 4.67 -10.35
N TRP A 94 -1.08 4.83 -9.02
CA TRP A 94 -2.29 5.23 -8.30
C TRP A 94 -2.71 6.66 -8.59
N ILE A 95 -1.76 7.60 -8.61
CA ILE A 95 -2.08 9.00 -8.93
C ILE A 95 -2.66 9.10 -10.35
N THR A 96 -2.06 8.39 -11.30
CA THR A 96 -2.54 8.34 -12.69
C THR A 96 -3.94 7.71 -12.75
N SER A 97 -4.17 6.61 -12.03
CA SER A 97 -5.48 5.95 -11.98
C SER A 97 -6.54 6.89 -11.38
N CYS A 98 -6.27 7.52 -10.25
CA CYS A 98 -7.19 8.47 -9.62
C CYS A 98 -7.49 9.69 -10.51
N LEU A 99 -6.51 10.20 -11.26
CA LEU A 99 -6.73 11.30 -12.22
C LEU A 99 -7.73 10.91 -13.32
N VAL A 100 -7.57 9.71 -13.88
CA VAL A 100 -8.47 9.20 -14.92
C VAL A 100 -9.85 8.86 -14.35
N GLU A 101 -9.92 8.28 -13.14
CA GLU A 101 -11.18 8.00 -12.45
C GLU A 101 -11.93 9.27 -12.04
N ALA A 102 -11.23 10.29 -11.53
CA ALA A 102 -11.84 11.57 -11.16
C ALA A 102 -12.42 12.29 -12.36
N TYR A 103 -11.79 12.18 -13.53
CA TYR A 103 -12.33 12.67 -14.80
C TYR A 103 -13.50 11.82 -15.29
N ARG A 104 -13.39 10.49 -15.22
CA ARG A 104 -14.40 9.58 -15.76
C ARG A 104 -15.68 9.55 -14.93
N TYR A 105 -15.54 9.42 -13.63
CA TYR A 105 -16.64 9.19 -12.68
C TYR A 105 -17.06 10.46 -11.92
N GLY A 106 -16.20 11.48 -11.90
CA GLY A 106 -16.47 12.78 -11.29
C GLY A 106 -16.51 13.92 -12.29
N ASN A 107 -16.56 15.15 -11.77
CA ASN A 107 -16.49 16.38 -12.57
C ASN A 107 -15.06 16.98 -12.62
N ALA A 108 -14.00 16.17 -12.45
CA ALA A 108 -12.64 16.71 -12.49
C ALA A 108 -12.24 17.12 -13.92
N PRO A 109 -11.33 18.10 -14.08
CA PRO A 109 -10.75 18.41 -15.39
C PRO A 109 -10.09 17.17 -16.02
N LYS A 110 -10.18 17.06 -17.35
CA LYS A 110 -9.51 15.99 -18.10
C LYS A 110 -7.98 16.16 -18.01
N PRO A 111 -7.23 15.14 -17.54
CA PRO A 111 -5.77 15.10 -17.70
C PRO A 111 -5.35 15.25 -19.16
N THR A 112 -4.18 15.84 -19.42
CA THR A 112 -3.65 15.86 -20.78
C THR A 112 -3.14 14.49 -21.18
N GLU A 113 -3.16 14.20 -22.48
CA GLU A 113 -2.60 12.96 -23.02
C GLU A 113 -1.14 12.77 -22.61
N ASP A 114 -0.35 13.84 -22.70
CA ASP A 114 1.07 13.84 -22.36
C ASP A 114 1.31 13.54 -20.87
N GLN A 115 0.46 14.06 -19.97
CA GLN A 115 0.57 13.82 -18.53
C GLN A 115 0.40 12.33 -18.20
N ILE A 116 -0.60 11.69 -18.81
CA ILE A 116 -0.86 10.26 -18.62
C ILE A 116 0.22 9.43 -19.32
N THR A 117 0.58 9.74 -20.56
CA THR A 117 1.59 9.01 -21.33
C THR A 117 2.95 9.03 -20.63
N MET A 118 3.37 10.18 -20.08
CA MET A 118 4.61 10.27 -19.30
C MET A 118 4.60 9.37 -18.07
N SER A 119 3.46 9.24 -17.39
CA SER A 119 3.32 8.36 -16.23
C SER A 119 3.41 6.90 -16.65
N VAL A 120 2.73 6.52 -17.74
CA VAL A 120 2.79 5.17 -18.31
C VAL A 120 4.21 4.81 -18.70
N ASP A 121 4.91 5.66 -19.44
CA ASP A 121 6.30 5.43 -19.84
C ASP A 121 7.21 5.19 -18.63
N ALA A 122 7.06 5.99 -17.57
CA ALA A 122 7.85 5.85 -16.34
C ALA A 122 7.57 4.52 -15.62
N ILE A 123 6.30 4.11 -15.53
CA ILE A 123 5.92 2.83 -14.90
C ILE A 123 6.53 1.65 -15.65
N MET A 124 6.68 1.72 -16.98
CA MET A 124 7.22 0.60 -17.78
C MET A 124 8.70 0.29 -17.52
N ASP A 125 9.47 1.23 -16.97
CA ASP A 125 10.87 1.00 -16.57
C ASP A 125 11.00 0.02 -15.37
N HIS A 126 9.87 -0.31 -14.73
CA HIS A 126 9.76 -1.17 -13.55
C HIS A 126 9.38 -2.62 -13.88
N ARG A 127 9.23 -2.99 -15.15
CA ARG A 127 8.97 -4.38 -15.56
C ARG A 127 10.06 -5.32 -15.05
N ASN A 128 9.69 -6.55 -14.73
CA ASN A 128 10.62 -7.62 -14.37
C ASN A 128 11.54 -8.00 -15.55
N LYS A 129 12.83 -7.69 -15.40
CA LYS A 129 13.90 -7.93 -16.40
C LYS A 129 14.59 -9.29 -16.24
N ASN A 130 14.26 -10.07 -15.20
CA ASN A 130 14.86 -11.39 -14.98
C ASN A 130 14.20 -12.53 -15.78
N LEU A 131 13.04 -12.27 -16.41
CA LEU A 131 12.39 -13.24 -17.28
C LEU A 131 12.92 -13.14 -18.71
N LYS A 132 13.27 -14.29 -19.29
CA LYS A 132 13.83 -14.40 -20.65
C LYS A 132 12.79 -14.22 -21.78
N TYR A 133 11.60 -13.75 -21.44
CA TYR A 133 10.48 -13.57 -22.35
C TYR A 133 9.71 -12.31 -21.99
N GLU A 134 8.95 -11.79 -22.97
CA GLU A 134 8.05 -10.66 -22.74
C GLU A 134 7.04 -10.99 -21.64
N ASN A 135 6.89 -10.10 -20.68
CA ASN A 135 6.07 -10.33 -19.50
C ASN A 135 5.49 -9.01 -18.99
N SER A 136 4.42 -9.10 -18.21
CA SER A 136 3.74 -7.96 -17.60
C SER A 136 3.84 -7.95 -16.07
N ILE A 137 4.88 -8.60 -15.54
CA ILE A 137 5.15 -8.62 -14.09
C ILE A 137 5.97 -7.38 -13.75
N MET A 138 5.61 -6.69 -12.68
CA MET A 138 6.16 -5.40 -12.28
C MET A 138 6.90 -5.51 -10.94
N ALA A 139 7.90 -4.66 -10.74
CA ALA A 139 8.63 -4.50 -9.49
C ALA A 139 8.41 -3.10 -8.90
N PHE A 140 8.38 -2.99 -7.58
CA PHE A 140 8.21 -1.71 -6.90
C PHE A 140 9.24 -0.64 -7.32
N TRP A 141 10.51 -1.05 -7.41
CA TRP A 141 11.62 -0.19 -7.86
C TRP A 141 12.17 -0.60 -9.23
N PRO A 142 12.82 0.33 -9.94
CA PRO A 142 13.53 -0.01 -11.17
C PRO A 142 14.63 -1.04 -10.90
N GLN A 143 14.84 -1.92 -11.88
CA GLN A 143 15.88 -2.94 -11.78
C GLN A 143 17.12 -2.58 -12.61
N ILE A 144 18.30 -2.78 -12.02
CA ILE A 144 19.62 -2.63 -12.65
C ILE A 144 20.32 -4.00 -12.70
N LEU A 145 21.04 -4.27 -13.79
CA LEU A 145 21.81 -5.50 -13.94
C LEU A 145 23.00 -5.50 -12.97
N ASP A 146 23.04 -6.50 -12.11
CA ASP A 146 24.22 -6.87 -11.35
C ASP A 146 25.16 -7.70 -12.24
N GLU A 147 26.33 -7.14 -12.56
CA GLU A 147 27.28 -7.76 -13.47
C GLU A 147 27.99 -8.99 -12.88
N GLU A 148 28.02 -9.14 -11.56
CA GLU A 148 28.64 -10.29 -10.90
C GLU A 148 27.70 -11.51 -10.98
N PHE A 149 26.44 -11.32 -10.60
CA PHE A 149 25.45 -12.40 -10.58
C PHE A 149 24.72 -12.59 -11.91
N LYS A 150 24.86 -11.66 -12.85
CA LYS A 150 24.12 -11.62 -14.12
C LYS A 150 22.60 -11.66 -13.92
N VAL A 151 22.13 -10.98 -12.86
CA VAL A 151 20.72 -10.86 -12.50
C VAL A 151 20.35 -9.38 -12.35
N TYR A 152 19.12 -9.01 -12.67
CA TYR A 152 18.59 -7.68 -12.39
C TYR A 152 18.09 -7.61 -10.94
N GLN A 153 18.51 -6.57 -10.20
CA GLN A 153 18.10 -6.34 -8.82
C GLN A 153 17.34 -5.02 -8.70
N SER A 154 16.29 -5.00 -7.87
CA SER A 154 15.61 -3.78 -7.46
C SER A 154 16.61 -2.78 -6.87
N THR A 155 16.57 -1.54 -7.35
CA THR A 155 17.58 -0.53 -7.03
C THR A 155 16.91 0.81 -6.69
N PRO A 156 16.53 1.05 -5.42
CA PRO A 156 16.07 2.36 -4.99
C PRO A 156 17.24 3.34 -4.89
N VAL A 157 17.54 4.01 -6.01
CA VAL A 157 18.76 4.81 -6.19
C VAL A 157 19.00 5.83 -5.06
N ASN A 158 17.96 6.50 -4.58
CA ASN A 158 18.09 7.54 -3.55
C ASN A 158 18.28 6.96 -2.16
N LEU A 159 17.58 5.87 -1.83
CA LEU A 159 17.75 5.18 -0.54
C LEU A 159 19.15 4.55 -0.43
N LEU A 160 19.63 3.94 -1.50
CA LEU A 160 21.00 3.42 -1.57
C LEU A 160 22.04 4.54 -1.51
N ALA A 161 21.80 5.66 -2.19
CA ALA A 161 22.69 6.82 -2.12
C ALA A 161 22.74 7.43 -0.71
N MET A 162 21.60 7.48 -0.01
CA MET A 162 21.55 7.89 1.41
C MET A 162 22.45 6.99 2.26
N PHE A 163 22.36 5.67 2.12
CA PHE A 163 23.25 4.76 2.85
C PHE A 163 24.73 4.93 2.48
N ASN A 164 25.05 5.17 1.21
CA ASN A 164 26.43 5.45 0.80
C ASN A 164 26.99 6.74 1.43
N LEU A 165 26.17 7.79 1.58
CA LEU A 165 26.56 8.98 2.33
C LEU A 165 26.91 8.65 3.79
N THR A 166 26.14 7.76 4.43
CA THR A 166 26.42 7.37 5.82
C THR A 166 27.77 6.67 5.97
N GLN A 167 28.26 5.96 4.95
CA GLN A 167 29.57 5.28 4.99
C GLN A 167 30.75 6.25 4.98
N THR A 168 30.59 7.41 4.35
CA THR A 168 31.67 8.42 4.23
C THR A 168 31.64 9.48 5.34
N THR A 169 30.62 9.43 6.20
CA THR A 169 30.41 10.42 7.27
C THR A 169 31.16 10.00 8.54
N ASN A 170 31.92 10.93 9.15
CA ASN A 170 32.54 10.71 10.45
C ASN A 170 31.49 10.90 11.57
N TRP A 171 30.79 9.82 11.88
CA TRP A 171 29.68 9.84 12.84
C TRP A 171 30.09 10.16 14.27
N THR A 172 31.33 9.85 14.68
CA THR A 172 31.82 10.22 16.02
C THR A 172 31.72 11.73 16.25
N VAL A 173 32.13 12.53 15.26
CA VAL A 173 32.03 14.00 15.33
C VAL A 173 30.57 14.47 15.34
N VAL A 174 29.70 13.81 14.58
CA VAL A 174 28.26 14.13 14.52
C VAL A 174 27.60 13.85 15.87
N TYR A 175 27.87 12.68 16.47
CA TYR A 175 27.36 12.29 17.78
C TYR A 175 27.83 13.25 18.87
N GLU A 176 29.13 13.58 18.92
CA GLU A 176 29.66 14.54 19.88
C GLU A 176 29.00 15.93 19.73
N LEU A 177 28.69 16.35 18.50
CA LEU A 177 28.01 17.62 18.26
C LEU A 177 26.56 17.58 18.75
N PHE A 178 25.81 16.53 18.40
CA PHE A 178 24.42 16.35 18.82
C PHE A 178 24.30 16.26 20.34
N ASP A 179 25.17 15.47 20.98
CA ASP A 179 25.22 15.36 22.44
C ASP A 179 25.54 16.72 23.10
N LYS A 180 26.48 17.51 22.53
CA LYS A 180 26.81 18.86 23.04
C LYS A 180 25.66 19.85 22.98
N ILE A 181 24.76 19.73 22.02
CA ILE A 181 23.58 20.61 21.88
C ILE A 181 22.31 20.00 22.52
N GLY A 182 22.45 18.90 23.27
CA GLY A 182 21.36 18.29 24.02
C GLY A 182 20.45 17.35 23.22
N LEU A 183 20.87 16.91 22.03
CA LEU A 183 20.14 15.98 21.15
C LEU A 183 20.56 14.52 21.37
N HIS A 184 20.71 14.09 22.63
CA HIS A 184 21.18 12.75 22.96
C HIS A 184 20.28 11.64 22.41
N ASP A 185 18.95 11.82 22.48
CA ASP A 185 17.98 10.86 21.93
C ASP A 185 18.18 10.66 20.43
N VAL A 186 18.52 11.73 19.70
CA VAL A 186 18.82 11.68 18.25
C VAL A 186 20.10 10.88 18.01
N THR A 187 21.13 11.07 18.84
CA THR A 187 22.38 10.31 18.78
C THR A 187 22.12 8.80 18.89
N GLU A 188 21.31 8.37 19.85
CA GLU A 188 21.02 6.94 20.06
C GLU A 188 20.20 6.34 18.91
N ILE A 189 19.22 7.07 18.37
CA ILE A 189 18.47 6.65 17.17
C ILE A 189 19.41 6.48 15.98
N MET A 190 20.30 7.44 15.75
CA MET A 190 21.24 7.37 14.64
C MET A 190 22.21 6.20 14.80
N LYS A 191 22.69 5.91 16.01
CA LYS A 191 23.49 4.70 16.28
C LYS A 191 22.71 3.43 15.92
N HIS A 192 21.44 3.35 16.32
CA HIS A 192 20.59 2.19 16.01
C HIS A 192 20.37 2.02 14.49
N LEU A 193 20.03 3.10 13.77
CA LEU A 193 19.84 3.08 12.32
C LEU A 193 21.10 2.66 11.57
N LEU A 194 22.28 3.17 11.98
CA LEU A 194 23.54 2.80 11.34
C LEU A 194 23.97 1.38 11.67
N ALA A 195 23.68 0.88 12.88
CA ALA A 195 23.94 -0.50 13.25
C ALA A 195 23.09 -1.50 12.44
N THR A 196 21.93 -1.06 11.93
CA THR A 196 20.99 -1.89 11.15
C THR A 196 21.05 -1.64 9.64
N ARG A 197 21.96 -0.77 9.17
CA ARG A 197 22.08 -0.34 7.76
C ARG A 197 22.19 -1.50 6.76
N GLU A 198 22.97 -2.53 7.08
CA GLU A 198 23.23 -3.65 6.16
C GLU A 198 21.96 -4.48 5.95
N GLY A 199 21.15 -4.62 7.00
CA GLY A 199 19.81 -5.23 6.91
C GLY A 199 18.90 -4.43 5.98
N TYR A 200 18.86 -3.10 6.11
CA TYR A 200 18.06 -2.25 5.21
C TYR A 200 18.52 -2.33 3.75
N GLN A 201 19.84 -2.29 3.51
CA GLN A 201 20.39 -2.40 2.15
C GLN A 201 20.05 -3.75 1.50
N HIS A 202 19.98 -4.83 2.30
CA HIS A 202 19.56 -6.14 1.82
C HIS A 202 18.07 -6.16 1.45
N VAL A 203 17.20 -5.62 2.31
CA VAL A 203 15.74 -5.56 2.09
C VAL A 203 15.37 -4.71 0.87
N PHE A 204 16.20 -3.77 0.43
CA PHE A 204 15.94 -2.97 -0.78
C PHE A 204 16.05 -3.73 -2.11
N LYS A 205 16.46 -4.99 -2.06
CA LYS A 205 16.55 -5.86 -3.22
C LYS A 205 15.38 -6.85 -3.29
N ILE A 206 14.18 -6.38 -2.93
CA ILE A 206 12.94 -7.16 -3.00
C ILE A 206 12.66 -7.69 -4.42
N PRO A 207 12.00 -8.85 -4.55
CA PRO A 207 11.55 -9.36 -5.83
C PRO A 207 10.38 -8.52 -6.38
N PRO A 208 9.99 -8.75 -7.65
CA PRO A 208 8.68 -8.33 -8.16
C PRO A 208 7.53 -8.87 -7.31
N ASP A 209 6.39 -8.19 -7.31
CA ASP A 209 5.22 -8.52 -6.50
C ASP A 209 3.91 -8.47 -7.30
N PHE A 210 2.86 -9.06 -6.73
CA PHE A 210 1.52 -9.03 -7.31
C PHE A 210 0.78 -7.73 -7.04
N ASP A 211 1.34 -6.84 -6.23
CA ASP A 211 0.73 -5.57 -5.88
C ASP A 211 0.89 -4.58 -7.04
N ASP A 212 2.13 -4.22 -7.35
CA ASP A 212 2.50 -3.38 -8.48
C ASP A 212 2.04 -3.97 -9.81
N THR A 213 2.14 -5.30 -9.95
CA THR A 213 1.67 -6.01 -11.15
C THR A 213 0.17 -5.83 -11.35
N SER A 214 -0.63 -5.92 -10.28
CA SER A 214 -2.09 -5.83 -10.39
C SER A 214 -2.57 -4.38 -10.49
N VAL A 215 -1.88 -3.44 -9.84
CA VAL A 215 -2.11 -2.00 -10.02
C VAL A 215 -1.85 -1.60 -11.48
N ASN A 216 -0.76 -2.09 -12.08
CA ASN A 216 -0.47 -1.86 -13.50
C ASN A 216 -1.55 -2.46 -14.43
N LEU A 217 -2.02 -3.68 -14.13
CA LEU A 217 -3.12 -4.31 -14.88
C LEU A 217 -4.43 -3.52 -14.74
N GLY A 218 -4.71 -2.98 -13.56
CA GLY A 218 -5.83 -2.09 -13.29
C GLY A 218 -5.74 -0.78 -14.09
N LEU A 219 -4.56 -0.15 -14.13
CA LEU A 219 -4.32 1.05 -14.93
C LEU A 219 -4.53 0.76 -16.43
N GLY A 220 -4.00 -0.33 -16.95
CA GLY A 220 -4.24 -0.74 -18.33
C GLY A 220 -5.73 -0.89 -18.64
N SER A 221 -6.49 -1.52 -17.75
CA SER A 221 -7.93 -1.72 -17.91
C SER A 221 -8.67 -0.38 -17.98
N LEU A 222 -8.26 0.56 -17.13
CA LEU A 222 -8.83 1.90 -17.10
C LEU A 222 -8.49 2.71 -18.36
N LEU A 223 -7.26 2.60 -18.87
CA LEU A 223 -6.85 3.23 -20.14
C LEU A 223 -7.63 2.65 -21.31
N ARG A 224 -7.83 1.32 -21.33
CA ARG A 224 -8.63 0.64 -22.36
C ARG A 224 -10.06 1.13 -22.39
N ASP A 225 -10.71 1.21 -21.24
CA ASP A 225 -12.07 1.75 -21.10
C ASP A 225 -12.19 3.23 -21.51
N ASN A 226 -11.07 3.96 -21.45
CA ASN A 226 -10.99 5.38 -21.78
C ASN A 226 -10.14 5.67 -23.03
N VAL A 227 -9.98 4.70 -23.93
CA VAL A 227 -9.09 4.80 -25.10
C VAL A 227 -9.44 5.98 -26.03
N MET A 228 -10.72 6.37 -26.09
CA MET A 228 -11.16 7.54 -26.85
C MET A 228 -10.61 8.86 -26.30
N TYR A 229 -10.31 8.89 -25.00
CA TYR A 229 -9.74 10.05 -24.32
C TYR A 229 -8.22 9.97 -24.21
N PHE A 230 -7.68 8.76 -24.08
CA PHE A 230 -6.26 8.48 -23.85
C PHE A 230 -5.63 7.47 -24.83
N PRO A 231 -5.69 7.72 -26.16
CA PRO A 231 -5.28 6.74 -27.15
C PRO A 231 -3.78 6.44 -27.16
N TYR A 232 -2.91 7.43 -26.93
CA TYR A 232 -1.46 7.22 -26.95
C TYR A 232 -1.00 6.55 -25.67
N ALA A 233 -1.54 6.95 -24.51
CA ALA A 233 -1.26 6.27 -23.25
C ALA A 233 -1.71 4.80 -23.28
N SER A 234 -2.92 4.53 -23.80
CA SER A 234 -3.41 3.15 -23.97
C SER A 234 -2.51 2.33 -24.88
N ALA A 235 -2.09 2.89 -26.02
CA ALA A 235 -1.21 2.20 -26.96
C ALA A 235 0.20 1.96 -26.38
N ALA A 236 0.75 2.94 -25.63
CA ALA A 236 2.04 2.81 -24.95
C ALA A 236 1.99 1.69 -23.90
N TRP A 237 0.92 1.65 -23.10
CA TRP A 237 0.73 0.60 -22.10
C TRP A 237 0.60 -0.78 -22.75
N GLU A 238 -0.25 -0.92 -23.77
CA GLU A 238 -0.46 -2.19 -24.48
C GLU A 238 0.82 -2.69 -25.16
N GLY A 239 1.59 -1.79 -25.78
CA GLY A 239 2.84 -2.15 -26.46
C GLY A 239 3.91 -2.73 -25.52
N GLN A 240 3.92 -2.30 -24.25
CA GLN A 240 4.88 -2.75 -23.24
C GLN A 240 4.34 -3.92 -22.39
N ASN A 241 3.03 -4.16 -22.39
CA ASN A 241 2.35 -5.25 -21.68
C ASN A 241 1.83 -6.33 -22.65
N SER A 242 2.67 -6.72 -23.61
CA SER A 242 2.29 -7.60 -24.72
C SER A 242 1.98 -9.05 -24.30
N ASN A 243 2.31 -9.46 -23.07
CA ASN A 243 2.06 -10.81 -22.56
C ASN A 243 1.37 -10.81 -21.19
N LEU A 244 0.09 -10.44 -21.17
CA LEU A 244 -0.73 -10.46 -19.96
C LEU A 244 -0.88 -11.88 -19.36
N SER A 245 -0.74 -12.93 -20.17
CA SER A 245 -0.82 -14.32 -19.68
C SER A 245 0.25 -14.65 -18.64
N SER A 246 1.40 -13.94 -18.66
CA SER A 246 2.46 -14.14 -17.66
C SER A 246 1.99 -13.82 -16.24
N VAL A 247 1.10 -12.84 -16.08
CA VAL A 247 0.57 -12.43 -14.77
C VAL A 247 -0.25 -13.56 -14.15
N PHE A 248 -1.22 -14.09 -14.90
CA PHE A 248 -2.09 -15.16 -14.39
C PHE A 248 -1.35 -16.47 -14.19
N ASN A 249 -0.36 -16.77 -15.04
CA ASN A 249 0.51 -17.93 -14.84
C ASN A 249 1.35 -17.79 -13.57
N ALA A 250 1.90 -16.60 -13.31
CA ALA A 250 2.62 -16.33 -12.07
C ALA A 250 1.69 -16.44 -10.86
N MET A 251 0.49 -15.84 -10.89
CA MET A 251 -0.48 -15.94 -9.79
C MET A 251 -0.80 -17.40 -9.44
N LYS A 252 -1.05 -18.25 -10.45
CA LYS A 252 -1.24 -19.70 -10.21
C LYS A 252 -0.03 -20.37 -9.58
N HIS A 253 1.16 -20.04 -10.09
CA HIS A 253 2.40 -20.69 -9.70
C HIS A 253 2.77 -20.39 -8.25
N TYR A 254 2.63 -19.12 -7.84
CA TYR A 254 3.06 -18.60 -6.54
C TYR A 254 1.96 -18.54 -5.47
N ALA A 255 0.74 -18.97 -5.81
CA ALA A 255 -0.39 -18.97 -4.88
C ALA A 255 -0.11 -19.80 -3.62
N TYR A 256 -0.54 -19.27 -2.48
CA TYR A 256 -0.52 -20.00 -1.22
C TYR A 256 -1.65 -21.03 -1.18
N ARG A 257 -1.30 -22.29 -0.90
CA ARG A 257 -2.20 -23.45 -0.88
C ARG A 257 -2.00 -24.28 0.38
N PRO A 258 -2.62 -23.91 1.51
CA PRO A 258 -2.36 -24.53 2.82
C PRO A 258 -2.70 -26.03 2.87
N LEU A 259 -3.68 -26.50 2.10
CA LEU A 259 -4.08 -27.91 2.10
C LEU A 259 -3.32 -28.76 1.07
N SER A 260 -2.37 -28.15 0.35
CA SER A 260 -1.48 -28.86 -0.57
C SER A 260 -0.43 -29.69 0.18
N GLY A 261 -0.06 -30.84 -0.38
CA GLY A 261 1.10 -31.62 0.07
C GLY A 261 2.44 -31.05 -0.43
N ASP A 262 2.43 -30.03 -1.30
CA ASP A 262 3.65 -29.39 -1.79
C ASP A 262 4.12 -28.31 -0.79
N ARG A 263 5.24 -28.63 -0.14
CA ARG A 263 5.90 -27.78 0.86
C ARG A 263 6.33 -26.41 0.33
N ARG A 264 6.37 -26.20 -0.99
CA ARG A 264 6.73 -24.91 -1.60
C ARG A 264 5.62 -23.88 -1.52
N VAL A 265 4.36 -24.33 -1.56
CA VAL A 265 3.18 -23.47 -1.65
C VAL A 265 2.26 -23.57 -0.44
N ASN A 266 2.47 -24.55 0.45
CA ASN A 266 1.68 -24.69 1.68
C ASN A 266 2.34 -24.04 2.92
N THR A 267 3.48 -23.37 2.75
CA THR A 267 4.22 -22.69 3.82
C THR A 267 4.09 -21.18 3.66
N ILE A 268 3.78 -20.47 4.74
CA ILE A 268 3.56 -19.02 4.73
C ILE A 268 4.19 -18.33 5.95
N ASP A 269 4.39 -17.01 5.84
CA ASP A 269 4.76 -16.13 6.95
C ASP A 269 3.87 -16.38 8.19
N THR A 270 4.50 -16.44 9.35
CA THR A 270 3.85 -16.78 10.63
C THR A 270 2.79 -15.76 11.05
N ARG A 271 2.96 -14.47 10.69
CA ARG A 271 1.99 -13.39 10.93
C ARG A 271 0.77 -13.54 10.04
N THR A 272 1.01 -13.89 8.77
CA THR A 272 -0.05 -14.20 7.82
C THR A 272 -0.90 -15.36 8.33
N TYR A 273 -0.27 -16.44 8.79
CA TYR A 273 -1.02 -17.54 9.39
C TYR A 273 -1.83 -17.07 10.60
N PHE A 274 -1.24 -16.27 11.51
CA PHE A 274 -1.91 -15.81 12.72
C PHE A 274 -3.26 -15.11 12.44
N TYR A 275 -3.27 -14.10 11.55
CA TYR A 275 -4.51 -13.34 11.29
C TYR A 275 -5.52 -14.11 10.43
N MET A 276 -5.06 -15.05 9.58
CA MET A 276 -5.94 -15.87 8.74
C MET A 276 -6.38 -17.19 9.38
N ARG A 277 -5.84 -17.55 10.54
CA ARG A 277 -5.96 -18.90 11.11
C ARG A 277 -7.39 -19.43 11.13
N LYS A 278 -8.34 -18.63 11.63
CA LYS A 278 -9.76 -19.02 11.73
C LYS A 278 -10.41 -19.24 10.36
N PHE A 279 -10.00 -18.47 9.35
CA PHE A 279 -10.45 -18.66 7.97
C PHE A 279 -9.93 -20.00 7.41
N LEU A 280 -8.65 -20.30 7.66
CA LEU A 280 -8.02 -21.55 7.22
C LEU A 280 -8.59 -22.79 7.93
N GLU A 281 -8.81 -22.72 9.25
CA GLU A 281 -9.41 -23.79 10.04
C GLU A 281 -10.84 -24.09 9.59
N LYS A 282 -11.63 -23.04 9.31
CA LYS A 282 -12.98 -23.20 8.74
C LYS A 282 -12.90 -23.96 7.41
N ALA A 283 -12.06 -23.52 6.48
CA ALA A 283 -11.91 -24.17 5.18
C ALA A 283 -11.45 -25.64 5.32
N ALA A 284 -10.47 -25.91 6.18
CA ALA A 284 -9.98 -27.26 6.47
C ALA A 284 -11.09 -28.16 7.05
N SER A 285 -11.87 -27.67 8.00
CA SER A 285 -12.99 -28.41 8.62
C SER A 285 -14.10 -28.75 7.61
N GLU A 286 -14.32 -27.87 6.63
CA GLU A 286 -15.29 -28.04 5.55
C GLU A 286 -14.71 -28.84 4.37
N LYS A 287 -13.43 -29.27 4.45
CA LYS A 287 -12.68 -29.93 3.37
C LYS A 287 -12.69 -29.13 2.06
N LYS A 288 -12.67 -27.80 2.18
CA LYS A 288 -12.58 -26.88 1.05
C LYS A 288 -11.13 -26.52 0.82
N ASP A 289 -10.65 -26.80 -0.38
CA ASP A 289 -9.32 -26.40 -0.80
C ASP A 289 -9.22 -24.86 -0.93
N VAL A 290 -8.04 -24.33 -0.61
CA VAL A 290 -7.77 -22.89 -0.51
C VAL A 290 -6.60 -22.54 -1.41
N SER A 291 -6.78 -21.53 -2.27
CA SER A 291 -5.71 -20.91 -3.04
C SER A 291 -5.79 -19.40 -2.89
N LEU A 292 -4.74 -18.75 -2.40
CA LEU A 292 -4.71 -17.30 -2.15
C LEU A 292 -3.58 -16.64 -2.94
N VAL A 293 -3.82 -15.42 -3.40
CA VAL A 293 -2.76 -14.55 -3.93
C VAL A 293 -1.77 -14.24 -2.81
N THR A 294 -0.49 -14.39 -3.09
CA THR A 294 0.60 -13.98 -2.21
C THR A 294 1.12 -12.60 -2.59
N THR A 295 1.99 -12.02 -1.79
CA THR A 295 2.59 -10.72 -2.10
C THR A 295 3.65 -10.85 -3.19
N TRP A 296 4.65 -11.70 -2.98
CA TRP A 296 5.84 -11.74 -3.83
C TRP A 296 5.71 -12.74 -4.98
N VAL A 297 6.31 -12.43 -6.13
CA VAL A 297 6.44 -13.34 -7.28
C VAL A 297 7.64 -14.28 -7.07
N GLN A 298 7.61 -15.02 -5.96
CA GLN A 298 8.62 -16.01 -5.55
C GLN A 298 7.97 -17.12 -4.69
N ASP A 299 8.44 -18.36 -4.88
CA ASP A 299 8.20 -19.48 -3.96
C ASP A 299 9.47 -19.80 -3.14
N LEU A 300 9.40 -20.81 -2.27
CA LEU A 300 10.56 -21.20 -1.46
C LEU A 300 11.73 -21.75 -2.28
N ALA A 301 11.50 -22.29 -3.49
CA ALA A 301 12.59 -22.75 -4.35
C ALA A 301 13.31 -21.54 -4.98
N ASP A 302 12.56 -20.53 -5.40
CA ASP A 302 13.09 -19.26 -5.87
C ASP A 302 13.90 -18.56 -4.78
N VAL A 303 13.37 -18.41 -3.57
CA VAL A 303 14.08 -17.77 -2.44
C VAL A 303 15.45 -18.43 -2.21
N LYS A 304 15.51 -19.76 -2.13
CA LYS A 304 16.77 -20.50 -1.90
C LYS A 304 17.84 -20.25 -2.95
N THR A 305 17.44 -19.93 -4.18
CA THR A 305 18.37 -19.72 -5.30
C THR A 305 18.70 -18.24 -5.51
N GLN A 306 17.71 -17.36 -5.42
CA GLN A 306 17.83 -15.94 -5.72
C GLN A 306 18.39 -15.13 -4.54
N TYR A 307 18.29 -15.63 -3.30
CA TYR A 307 18.90 -15.00 -2.12
C TYR A 307 20.40 -14.73 -2.30
N PHE A 308 21.13 -15.73 -2.81
CA PHE A 308 22.57 -15.61 -3.09
C PHE A 308 22.90 -14.71 -4.29
N GLN A 309 21.91 -14.37 -5.09
CA GLN A 309 22.00 -13.40 -6.17
C GLN A 309 21.54 -12.01 -5.71
N GLY A 310 21.31 -11.84 -4.41
CA GLY A 310 20.93 -10.59 -3.77
C GLY A 310 19.45 -10.25 -3.87
N ILE A 311 18.56 -11.14 -4.33
CA ILE A 311 17.11 -10.88 -4.33
C ILE A 311 16.50 -11.53 -3.09
N ASP A 312 15.92 -10.71 -2.21
CA ASP A 312 15.47 -11.16 -0.89
C ASP A 312 13.98 -10.92 -0.66
N THR A 313 13.25 -11.98 -0.31
CA THR A 313 11.88 -11.86 0.19
C THR A 313 11.95 -11.62 1.70
N PRO A 314 11.31 -10.56 2.24
CA PRO A 314 11.31 -10.30 3.68
C PRO A 314 10.91 -11.53 4.51
N GLY A 315 11.85 -12.05 5.32
CA GLY A 315 11.65 -13.25 6.15
C GLY A 315 11.84 -14.59 5.42
N ASN A 316 12.33 -14.59 4.17
CA ASN A 316 12.55 -15.76 3.31
C ASN A 316 11.33 -16.64 3.05
N VAL A 317 10.14 -16.15 3.37
CA VAL A 317 8.87 -16.85 3.18
C VAL A 317 7.86 -15.83 2.66
N ASN A 318 7.04 -16.25 1.71
CA ASN A 318 6.02 -15.37 1.16
C ASN A 318 4.93 -15.08 2.22
N ASN A 319 4.18 -14.01 2.01
CA ASN A 319 3.08 -13.60 2.87
C ASN A 319 1.81 -13.35 2.04
N VAL A 320 0.67 -13.27 2.73
CA VAL A 320 -0.60 -12.82 2.15
C VAL A 320 -0.95 -11.52 2.85
N ASP A 321 -0.83 -10.41 2.14
CA ASP A 321 -1.37 -9.11 2.52
C ASP A 321 -2.73 -8.93 1.84
N ILE A 322 -3.75 -8.53 2.61
CA ILE A 322 -5.11 -8.48 2.09
C ILE A 322 -5.36 -7.30 1.15
N THR A 323 -4.55 -6.25 1.22
CA THR A 323 -4.60 -5.13 0.28
C THR A 323 -3.98 -5.51 -1.05
N VAL A 324 -2.89 -6.28 -1.03
CA VAL A 324 -2.34 -6.90 -2.26
C VAL A 324 -3.38 -7.82 -2.90
N CYS A 325 -4.08 -8.62 -2.08
CA CYS A 325 -5.19 -9.44 -2.54
C CYS A 325 -6.32 -8.60 -3.16
N ALA A 326 -6.67 -7.46 -2.58
CA ALA A 326 -7.67 -6.55 -3.12
C ALA A 326 -7.25 -5.98 -4.48
N ASN A 327 -5.98 -5.60 -4.63
CA ASN A 327 -5.42 -5.12 -5.90
C ASN A 327 -5.39 -6.22 -6.96
N ALA A 328 -5.00 -7.44 -6.60
CA ALA A 328 -5.05 -8.60 -7.50
C ALA A 328 -6.47 -8.92 -7.96
N LEU A 329 -7.44 -8.90 -7.04
CA LEU A 329 -8.84 -9.10 -7.36
C LEU A 329 -9.36 -8.02 -8.33
N PHE A 330 -8.99 -6.76 -8.08
CA PHE A 330 -9.32 -5.63 -8.95
C PHE A 330 -8.68 -5.79 -10.34
N GLY A 331 -7.41 -6.13 -10.41
CA GLY A 331 -6.66 -6.33 -11.66
C GLY A 331 -7.27 -7.44 -12.52
N ILE A 332 -7.55 -8.61 -11.94
CA ILE A 332 -8.21 -9.72 -12.65
C ILE A 332 -9.59 -9.29 -13.14
N THR A 333 -10.40 -8.71 -12.26
CA THR A 333 -11.78 -8.32 -12.55
C THR A 333 -11.83 -7.32 -13.70
N ASN A 334 -11.06 -6.23 -13.61
CA ASN A 334 -11.14 -5.17 -14.60
C ASN A 334 -10.48 -5.52 -15.91
N ALA A 335 -9.44 -6.37 -15.91
CA ALA A 335 -8.88 -6.86 -17.16
C ALA A 335 -9.93 -7.65 -17.97
N ILE A 336 -10.78 -8.43 -17.30
CA ILE A 336 -11.89 -9.15 -17.94
C ILE A 336 -12.98 -8.17 -18.38
N LEU A 337 -13.43 -7.26 -17.50
CA LEU A 337 -14.55 -6.36 -17.76
C LEU A 337 -14.27 -5.30 -18.84
N SER A 338 -13.01 -4.89 -19.01
CA SER A 338 -12.55 -3.97 -20.05
C SER A 338 -12.24 -4.68 -21.38
N GLY A 339 -12.19 -6.02 -21.37
CA GLY A 339 -11.79 -6.83 -22.52
C GLY A 339 -10.30 -6.79 -22.83
N LEU A 340 -9.44 -6.35 -21.89
CA LEU A 340 -8.00 -6.55 -21.99
C LEU A 340 -7.63 -8.04 -22.03
N VAL A 341 -8.37 -8.85 -21.29
CA VAL A 341 -8.32 -10.32 -21.37
C VAL A 341 -9.71 -10.89 -21.51
N THR A 342 -9.81 -12.09 -22.08
CA THR A 342 -11.09 -12.81 -22.18
C THR A 342 -11.47 -13.38 -20.81
N SER A 343 -12.77 -13.62 -20.59
CA SER A 343 -13.25 -14.31 -19.39
C SER A 343 -12.77 -15.76 -19.30
N GLU A 344 -12.14 -16.29 -20.35
CA GLU A 344 -11.58 -17.65 -20.37
C GLU A 344 -10.50 -17.88 -19.30
N VAL A 345 -9.87 -16.80 -18.82
CA VAL A 345 -8.95 -16.84 -17.68
C VAL A 345 -9.60 -17.48 -16.45
N LEU A 346 -10.92 -17.31 -16.25
CA LEU A 346 -11.67 -17.89 -15.13
C LEU A 346 -12.27 -19.27 -15.42
N TYR A 347 -12.11 -19.81 -16.63
CA TYR A 347 -12.39 -21.23 -16.90
C TYR A 347 -11.22 -22.14 -16.50
N ASP A 348 -10.04 -21.58 -16.23
CA ASP A 348 -8.98 -22.30 -15.53
C ASP A 348 -9.41 -22.50 -14.07
N PRO A 349 -9.59 -23.76 -13.61
CA PRO A 349 -10.13 -24.03 -12.29
C PRO A 349 -9.25 -23.50 -11.16
N VAL A 350 -7.93 -23.42 -11.37
CA VAL A 350 -6.99 -22.91 -10.37
C VAL A 350 -7.16 -21.40 -10.21
N LEU A 351 -7.31 -20.67 -11.32
CA LEU A 351 -7.55 -19.22 -11.27
C LEU A 351 -8.94 -18.88 -10.75
N GLN A 352 -9.96 -19.63 -11.14
CA GLN A 352 -11.31 -19.47 -10.61
C GLN A 352 -11.32 -19.64 -9.08
N GLN A 353 -10.69 -20.71 -8.58
CA GLN A 353 -10.58 -20.98 -7.15
C GLN A 353 -9.80 -19.89 -6.43
N LEU A 354 -8.67 -19.47 -6.98
CA LEU A 354 -7.86 -18.37 -6.43
C LEU A 354 -8.66 -17.07 -6.33
N TYR A 355 -9.39 -16.69 -7.39
CA TYR A 355 -10.25 -15.52 -7.44
C TYR A 355 -11.35 -15.56 -6.37
N LEU A 356 -12.07 -16.69 -6.27
CA LEU A 356 -13.13 -16.87 -5.27
C LEU A 356 -12.58 -16.89 -3.85
N ASN A 357 -11.57 -17.70 -3.55
CA ASN A 357 -11.01 -17.81 -2.21
C ASN A 357 -10.41 -16.49 -1.72
N THR A 358 -9.74 -15.75 -2.61
CA THR A 358 -9.18 -14.44 -2.27
C THR A 358 -10.29 -13.45 -1.91
N SER A 359 -11.40 -13.41 -2.66
CA SER A 359 -12.57 -12.59 -2.32
C SER A 359 -13.24 -13.00 -1.01
N THR A 360 -13.41 -14.30 -0.76
CA THR A 360 -14.01 -14.81 0.50
C THR A 360 -13.11 -14.53 1.70
N MET A 361 -11.79 -14.57 1.53
CA MET A 361 -10.85 -14.18 2.59
C MET A 361 -10.98 -12.68 2.89
N ILE A 362 -11.04 -11.81 1.88
CA ILE A 362 -11.28 -10.37 2.04
C ILE A 362 -12.59 -10.12 2.79
N GLU A 363 -13.67 -10.77 2.37
CA GLU A 363 -14.99 -10.69 3.02
C GLU A 363 -14.90 -11.08 4.50
N PHE A 364 -14.26 -12.22 4.79
CA PHE A 364 -14.06 -12.70 6.15
C PHE A 364 -13.29 -11.69 7.01
N GLN A 365 -12.22 -11.07 6.48
CA GLN A 365 -11.43 -10.10 7.23
C GLN A 365 -12.21 -8.81 7.51
N ILE A 366 -13.01 -8.32 6.56
CA ILE A 366 -13.91 -7.17 6.81
C ILE A 366 -14.92 -7.52 7.93
N GLN A 367 -15.56 -8.69 7.83
CA GLN A 367 -16.60 -9.11 8.78
C GLN A 367 -16.07 -9.37 10.20
N THR A 368 -14.81 -9.76 10.32
CA THR A 368 -14.16 -10.10 11.60
C THR A 368 -13.26 -9.00 12.13
N ASN A 369 -13.31 -7.79 11.54
CA ASN A 369 -12.43 -6.68 11.88
C ASN A 369 -10.95 -7.09 11.87
N PHE A 370 -10.52 -7.70 10.76
CA PHE A 370 -9.15 -8.17 10.52
C PHE A 370 -8.66 -9.15 11.60
N SER A 371 -9.58 -9.94 12.15
CA SER A 371 -9.34 -10.81 13.31
C SER A 371 -8.71 -10.09 14.51
N GLY A 372 -8.99 -8.78 14.65
CA GLY A 372 -8.42 -7.92 15.69
C GLY A 372 -6.97 -7.48 15.46
N ARG A 373 -6.37 -7.83 14.31
CA ARG A 373 -4.96 -7.56 13.96
C ARG A 373 -4.81 -6.91 12.58
N PRO A 374 -5.37 -5.69 12.38
CA PRO A 374 -5.22 -4.96 11.13
C PRO A 374 -3.74 -4.70 10.79
N ASP A 375 -2.87 -4.55 11.79
CA ASP A 375 -1.42 -4.38 11.62
C ASP A 375 -0.70 -5.58 10.98
N LEU A 376 -1.26 -6.78 11.09
CA LEU A 376 -0.76 -7.98 10.42
C LEU A 376 -1.48 -8.24 9.11
N ALA A 377 -2.80 -8.06 9.09
CA ALA A 377 -3.60 -8.31 7.88
C ALA A 377 -3.20 -7.33 6.76
N LEU A 378 -2.97 -6.07 7.13
CA LEU A 378 -2.49 -5.00 6.28
C LEU A 378 -0.97 -4.79 6.51
N THR A 379 -0.20 -5.83 6.20
CA THR A 379 1.24 -5.89 6.47
C THR A 379 1.99 -4.69 5.88
N TYR A 380 1.63 -4.22 4.69
CA TYR A 380 2.26 -3.08 4.03
C TYR A 380 1.40 -1.81 4.03
N TYR A 381 0.09 -1.91 4.23
CA TYR A 381 -0.88 -0.82 4.09
C TYR A 381 -1.53 -0.44 5.42
N PRO A 382 -0.91 0.42 6.25
CA PRO A 382 -1.42 0.62 7.61
C PRO A 382 -2.84 1.20 7.67
N SER A 383 -3.35 1.77 6.57
CA SER A 383 -4.69 2.35 6.53
C SER A 383 -5.79 1.37 6.13
N VAL A 384 -6.72 1.15 7.07
CA VAL A 384 -7.95 0.37 6.84
C VAL A 384 -8.88 1.07 5.83
N PHE A 385 -8.89 2.42 5.79
CA PHE A 385 -9.74 3.18 4.88
C PHE A 385 -9.32 3.04 3.42
N GLU A 386 -8.00 3.03 3.16
CA GLU A 386 -7.45 2.76 1.84
C GLU A 386 -7.83 1.36 1.36
N PHE A 387 -7.66 0.35 2.22
CA PHE A 387 -8.09 -1.02 1.93
C PHE A 387 -9.57 -1.11 1.54
N TYR A 388 -10.46 -0.48 2.32
CA TYR A 388 -11.89 -0.48 1.99
C TYR A 388 -12.20 0.15 0.64
N TRP A 389 -11.51 1.23 0.28
CA TRP A 389 -11.66 1.84 -1.03
C TRP A 389 -11.19 0.88 -2.15
N PHE A 390 -10.07 0.18 -2.00
CA PHE A 390 -9.60 -0.79 -3.00
C PHE A 390 -10.59 -1.93 -3.22
N VAL A 391 -11.20 -2.46 -2.15
CA VAL A 391 -12.22 -3.51 -2.27
C VAL A 391 -13.50 -2.95 -2.93
N ALA A 392 -13.93 -1.74 -2.55
CA ALA A 392 -15.09 -1.08 -3.14
C ALA A 392 -14.95 -0.86 -4.65
N ARG A 393 -13.74 -0.58 -5.14
CA ARG A 393 -13.45 -0.43 -6.58
C ARG A 393 -13.74 -1.71 -7.37
N THR A 394 -13.48 -2.90 -6.81
CA THR A 394 -13.83 -4.17 -7.47
C THR A 394 -15.34 -4.35 -7.51
N TYR A 395 -16.00 -4.19 -6.37
CA TYR A 395 -17.45 -4.34 -6.25
C TYR A 395 -18.22 -3.41 -7.21
N THR A 396 -17.86 -2.13 -7.28
CA THR A 396 -18.59 -1.15 -8.11
C THR A 396 -18.47 -1.45 -9.61
N GLN A 397 -17.31 -1.96 -10.09
CA GLN A 397 -17.15 -2.30 -11.50
C GLN A 397 -17.98 -3.53 -11.88
N LEU A 398 -18.01 -4.54 -11.01
CA LEU A 398 -18.89 -5.70 -11.17
C LEU A 398 -20.35 -5.27 -11.22
N GLU A 399 -20.78 -4.44 -10.26
CA GLU A 399 -22.18 -4.03 -10.18
C GLU A 399 -22.61 -3.13 -11.34
N ARG A 400 -21.77 -2.18 -11.75
CA ARG A 400 -22.02 -1.37 -12.95
C ARG A 400 -22.23 -2.24 -14.19
N LYS A 401 -21.42 -3.30 -14.38
CA LYS A 401 -21.57 -4.22 -15.51
C LYS A 401 -22.80 -5.13 -15.37
N ALA A 402 -23.10 -5.61 -14.17
CA ALA A 402 -24.27 -6.46 -13.90
C ALA A 402 -25.61 -5.73 -14.14
N ARG A 403 -25.66 -4.40 -14.03
CA ARG A 403 -26.85 -3.60 -14.32
C ARG A 403 -27.18 -3.45 -15.80
N ILE A 404 -26.17 -3.50 -16.67
CA ILE A 404 -26.34 -3.33 -18.12
C ILE A 404 -26.42 -4.66 -18.88
N GLY A 405 -26.06 -5.78 -18.23
CA GLY A 405 -26.08 -7.10 -18.82
C GLY A 405 -25.58 -8.17 -17.87
N GLU A 406 -25.39 -9.39 -18.39
CA GLU A 406 -24.84 -10.48 -17.60
C GLU A 406 -23.32 -10.31 -17.40
N LEU A 407 -22.85 -10.69 -16.21
CA LEU A 407 -21.41 -10.77 -15.96
C LEU A 407 -20.79 -11.88 -16.82
N PRO A 408 -19.55 -11.70 -17.34
CA PRO A 408 -18.92 -12.67 -18.24
C PRO A 408 -18.66 -14.07 -17.65
N HIS A 409 -18.77 -14.22 -16.33
CA HIS A 409 -18.52 -15.49 -15.63
C HIS A 409 -19.25 -15.54 -14.27
N GLU A 410 -19.73 -16.71 -13.85
CA GLU A 410 -20.49 -16.89 -12.59
C GLU A 410 -19.67 -16.54 -11.34
N ALA A 411 -18.37 -16.84 -11.34
CA ALA A 411 -17.48 -16.50 -10.23
C ALA A 411 -17.50 -14.99 -9.92
N MET A 412 -17.59 -14.14 -10.95
CA MET A 412 -17.64 -12.69 -10.80
C MET A 412 -18.92 -12.23 -10.09
N ARG A 413 -20.05 -12.93 -10.31
CA ARG A 413 -21.30 -12.68 -9.57
C ARG A 413 -21.16 -13.03 -8.10
N THR A 414 -20.56 -14.18 -7.80
CA THR A 414 -20.30 -14.60 -6.41
C THR A 414 -19.43 -13.58 -5.67
N VAL A 415 -18.36 -13.10 -6.32
CA VAL A 415 -17.49 -12.05 -5.76
C VAL A 415 -18.25 -10.73 -5.55
N MET A 416 -19.05 -10.31 -6.51
CA MET A 416 -19.87 -9.09 -6.40
C MET A 416 -20.80 -9.13 -5.19
N GLU A 417 -21.50 -10.26 -5.00
CA GLU A 417 -22.47 -10.42 -3.91
C GLU A 417 -21.78 -10.48 -2.54
N GLY A 418 -20.70 -11.25 -2.40
CA GLY A 418 -19.95 -11.38 -1.14
C GLY A 418 -19.30 -10.06 -0.72
N LEU A 419 -18.58 -9.40 -1.63
CA LEU A 419 -17.98 -8.09 -1.36
C LEU A 419 -19.04 -7.03 -1.09
N GLY A 420 -20.13 -7.00 -1.88
CA GLY A 420 -21.22 -6.05 -1.67
C GLY A 420 -21.85 -6.16 -0.29
N SER A 421 -22.05 -7.39 0.21
CA SER A 421 -22.55 -7.63 1.57
C SER A 421 -21.59 -7.10 2.65
N ALA A 422 -20.31 -7.44 2.57
CA ALA A 422 -19.32 -6.97 3.55
C ALA A 422 -19.12 -5.45 3.53
N LEU A 423 -19.14 -4.84 2.34
CA LEU A 423 -18.96 -3.40 2.14
C LEU A 423 -20.17 -2.60 2.66
N LYS A 424 -21.39 -2.98 2.25
CA LYS A 424 -22.62 -2.31 2.69
C LYS A 424 -22.95 -2.57 4.16
N GLY A 425 -22.48 -3.68 4.72
CA GLY A 425 -22.62 -4.04 6.13
C GLY A 425 -21.46 -3.53 6.98
N ASN A 426 -20.55 -4.44 7.33
CA ASN A 426 -19.50 -4.24 8.32
C ASN A 426 -18.56 -3.07 8.00
N MET A 427 -18.12 -2.90 6.75
CA MET A 427 -17.26 -1.78 6.38
C MET A 427 -17.97 -0.44 6.63
N THR A 428 -19.19 -0.28 6.13
CA THR A 428 -19.97 0.96 6.27
C THR A 428 -20.16 1.32 7.75
N GLN A 429 -20.53 0.33 8.58
CA GLN A 429 -20.68 0.52 10.02
C GLN A 429 -19.36 0.94 10.68
N HIS A 430 -18.25 0.30 10.30
CA HIS A 430 -16.93 0.65 10.82
C HIS A 430 -16.56 2.08 10.44
N VAL A 431 -16.62 2.45 9.16
CA VAL A 431 -16.29 3.80 8.69
C VAL A 431 -17.15 4.86 9.38
N ILE A 432 -18.46 4.67 9.51
CA ILE A 432 -19.31 5.64 10.22
C ILE A 432 -18.90 5.76 11.69
N SER A 433 -18.62 4.65 12.37
CA SER A 433 -18.24 4.63 13.78
C SER A 433 -16.92 5.35 14.09
N GLN A 434 -16.02 5.48 13.11
CA GLN A 434 -14.73 6.16 13.26
C GLN A 434 -14.81 7.68 12.99
N SER A 435 -15.99 8.21 12.65
CA SER A 435 -16.15 9.64 12.35
C SER A 435 -15.88 10.50 13.59
N LYS A 436 -15.12 11.58 13.39
CA LYS A 436 -14.88 12.63 14.39
C LYS A 436 -15.59 13.91 13.96
N MET A 437 -16.37 14.51 14.86
CA MET A 437 -17.08 15.76 14.60
C MET A 437 -16.17 16.98 14.79
N GLU A 438 -16.13 17.90 13.81
CA GLU A 438 -15.62 19.27 14.00
C GLU A 438 -16.81 20.24 13.97
N GLY A 439 -17.22 20.73 15.15
CA GLY A 439 -18.45 21.49 15.30
C GLY A 439 -19.71 20.65 15.06
N SER A 440 -20.78 21.27 14.54
CA SER A 440 -22.07 20.60 14.27
C SER A 440 -22.16 19.94 12.89
N ASP A 441 -21.38 20.42 11.92
CA ASP A 441 -21.67 20.22 10.49
C ASP A 441 -20.51 19.66 9.67
N MET A 442 -19.38 19.34 10.31
CA MET A 442 -18.21 18.76 9.64
C MET A 442 -17.78 17.47 10.32
N ILE A 443 -17.31 16.52 9.51
CA ILE A 443 -16.76 15.24 9.96
C ILE A 443 -15.35 15.09 9.37
N TYR A 444 -14.43 14.54 10.14
CA TYR A 444 -13.13 14.11 9.66
C TYR A 444 -12.77 12.73 10.21
N TYR A 445 -11.70 12.18 9.67
CA TYR A 445 -11.14 10.89 10.02
C TYR A 445 -9.63 11.03 10.24
N ASP A 446 -9.12 10.33 11.24
CA ASP A 446 -7.69 10.18 11.52
C ASP A 446 -7.35 8.69 11.48
N ASP A 447 -6.12 8.36 11.11
CA ASP A 447 -5.62 6.99 11.22
C ASP A 447 -4.66 6.89 12.41
N PHE A 448 -3.39 7.27 12.23
CA PHE A 448 -2.41 7.22 13.31
C PHE A 448 -1.31 8.28 13.21
N LEU A 449 -1.02 8.79 12.02
CA LEU A 449 0.15 9.61 11.74
C LEU A 449 0.05 10.97 12.44
N GLY A 450 0.93 11.20 13.41
CA GLY A 450 0.99 12.45 14.16
C GLY A 450 0.09 12.50 15.41
N ASP A 451 -0.55 11.39 15.78
CA ASP A 451 -1.43 11.29 16.95
C ASP A 451 -0.76 10.57 18.14
N GLY A 452 0.53 10.23 18.00
CA GLY A 452 1.34 9.57 19.02
C GLY A 452 2.23 10.50 19.85
N ASP A 453 2.09 11.81 19.69
CA ASP A 453 3.02 12.80 20.26
C ASP A 453 2.58 13.33 21.63
N ILE A 454 3.54 13.84 22.39
CA ILE A 454 3.35 14.45 23.70
C ILE A 454 4.11 15.78 23.83
N ASP A 455 3.50 16.75 24.52
CA ASP A 455 4.13 18.03 24.85
C ASP A 455 5.17 17.90 25.98
N ASN A 456 5.85 19.00 26.31
CA ASN A 456 6.84 19.04 27.40
C ASN A 456 6.23 18.73 28.80
N ASN A 457 4.91 18.78 28.94
CA ASN A 457 4.17 18.41 30.14
C ASN A 457 3.61 16.97 30.08
N LYS A 458 4.02 16.18 29.08
CA LYS A 458 3.54 14.81 28.79
C LYS A 458 2.04 14.74 28.45
N LYS A 459 1.45 15.84 27.97
CA LYS A 459 0.07 15.85 27.46
C LYS A 459 0.06 15.41 26.00
N PRO A 460 -0.89 14.57 25.58
CA PRO A 460 -1.04 14.21 24.17
C PRO A 460 -1.18 15.43 23.26
N VAL A 461 -0.56 15.36 22.10
CA VAL A 461 -0.70 16.34 21.00
C VAL A 461 -1.12 15.57 19.76
N GLU A 462 -2.22 15.99 19.16
CA GLU A 462 -2.76 15.40 17.92
C GLU A 462 -2.48 16.35 16.76
N PHE A 463 -1.48 16.00 15.94
CA PHE A 463 -1.20 16.75 14.72
C PHE A 463 -2.14 16.32 13.58
N GLY A 464 -2.59 15.05 13.54
CA GLY A 464 -3.41 14.49 12.47
C GLY A 464 -2.80 14.71 11.09
N GLU A 465 -1.58 14.23 10.90
CA GLU A 465 -0.80 14.44 9.67
C GLU A 465 -1.38 13.68 8.49
N ASP A 466 -2.08 12.57 8.74
CA ASP A 466 -2.84 11.81 7.72
C ASP A 466 -4.32 12.21 7.61
N ARG A 467 -4.80 13.19 8.39
CA ARG A 467 -6.23 13.52 8.48
C ARG A 467 -6.89 13.83 7.13
N LEU A 468 -6.20 14.59 6.28
CA LEU A 468 -6.68 14.93 4.92
C LEU A 468 -6.82 13.66 4.06
N TRP A 469 -5.79 12.82 4.10
CA TRP A 469 -5.75 11.53 3.40
C TRP A 469 -6.87 10.60 3.86
N THR A 470 -6.93 10.32 5.16
CA THR A 470 -7.87 9.38 5.77
C THR A 470 -9.31 9.83 5.54
N THR A 471 -9.58 11.14 5.64
CA THR A 471 -10.90 11.69 5.31
C THR A 471 -11.25 11.50 3.84
N SER A 472 -10.32 11.73 2.91
CA SER A 472 -10.55 11.47 1.49
C SER A 472 -10.86 9.99 1.21
N MET A 473 -10.16 9.07 1.87
CA MET A 473 -10.36 7.62 1.72
C MET A 473 -11.70 7.16 2.26
N ALA A 474 -12.13 7.66 3.42
CA ALA A 474 -13.46 7.38 3.96
C ALA A 474 -14.57 7.83 3.00
N ILE A 475 -14.46 9.03 2.42
CA ILE A 475 -15.42 9.54 1.42
C ILE A 475 -15.41 8.64 0.18
N ASN A 476 -14.23 8.35 -0.38
CA ASN A 476 -14.09 7.51 -1.57
C ASN A 476 -14.67 6.10 -1.34
N ALA A 477 -14.37 5.46 -0.20
CA ALA A 477 -14.91 4.15 0.14
C ALA A 477 -16.45 4.15 0.23
N LEU A 478 -17.04 5.15 0.91
CA LEU A 478 -18.50 5.26 1.05
C LEU A 478 -19.19 5.57 -0.28
N ILE A 479 -18.71 6.55 -1.05
CA ILE A 479 -19.27 6.90 -2.36
C ILE A 479 -19.17 5.70 -3.30
N THR A 480 -18.00 5.08 -3.41
CA THR A 480 -17.78 3.93 -4.33
C THR A 480 -18.67 2.73 -3.97
N THR A 481 -18.94 2.53 -2.68
CA THR A 481 -19.80 1.44 -2.18
C THR A 481 -21.29 1.69 -2.39
N TRP A 482 -21.74 2.94 -2.24
CA TRP A 482 -23.17 3.28 -2.16
C TRP A 482 -23.72 4.03 -3.37
N THR A 483 -22.89 4.26 -4.38
CA THR A 483 -23.31 4.83 -5.66
C THR A 483 -23.01 3.90 -6.82
N VAL A 484 -23.67 4.17 -7.94
CA VAL A 484 -23.37 3.54 -9.23
C VAL A 484 -23.27 4.58 -10.32
N TYR A 485 -22.25 4.45 -11.17
CA TYR A 485 -22.06 5.32 -12.31
C TYR A 485 -22.94 4.88 -13.49
N ASN A 486 -23.74 5.80 -14.00
CA ASN A 486 -24.55 5.61 -15.19
C ASN A 486 -23.79 6.11 -16.42
N ASP A 487 -23.39 5.19 -17.30
CA ASP A 487 -22.63 5.50 -18.51
C ASP A 487 -23.36 6.42 -19.51
N ALA A 488 -24.70 6.38 -19.53
CA ALA A 488 -25.51 7.17 -20.45
C ALA A 488 -25.64 8.63 -20.00
N THR A 489 -25.86 8.86 -18.71
CA THR A 489 -25.98 10.22 -18.15
C THR A 489 -24.63 10.80 -17.72
N GLN A 490 -23.61 9.95 -17.56
CA GLN A 490 -22.30 10.28 -16.98
C GLN A 490 -22.38 10.77 -15.53
N LYS A 491 -23.40 10.31 -14.78
CA LYS A 491 -23.68 10.70 -13.40
C LYS A 491 -23.58 9.53 -12.44
N LEU A 492 -23.22 9.85 -11.21
CA LEU A 492 -23.33 8.92 -10.09
C LEU A 492 -24.73 9.02 -9.49
N ASN A 493 -25.32 7.88 -9.14
CA ASN A 493 -26.60 7.84 -8.45
C ASN A 493 -26.44 7.06 -7.15
N TRP A 494 -27.02 7.55 -6.06
CA TRP A 494 -27.18 6.75 -4.86
C TRP A 494 -28.02 5.50 -5.16
N TYR A 495 -27.69 4.37 -4.56
CA TYR A 495 -28.66 3.27 -4.53
C TYR A 495 -29.90 3.67 -3.74
N ASP A 496 -31.07 3.15 -4.15
CA ASP A 496 -32.35 3.43 -3.51
C ASP A 496 -32.35 3.06 -2.00
N ASP A 497 -31.58 2.04 -1.64
CA ASP A 497 -31.44 1.52 -0.27
C ASP A 497 -30.31 2.19 0.53
N THR A 498 -29.68 3.24 0.00
CA THR A 498 -28.58 3.93 0.71
C THR A 498 -29.05 4.56 2.01
N PRO A 499 -28.46 4.20 3.18
CA PRO A 499 -28.83 4.79 4.46
C PRO A 499 -28.64 6.31 4.51
N THR A 500 -29.57 7.03 5.13
CA THR A 500 -29.46 8.49 5.35
C THR A 500 -28.19 8.88 6.10
N GLU A 501 -27.74 8.03 7.03
CA GLU A 501 -26.52 8.24 7.78
C GLU A 501 -25.28 8.24 6.88
N VAL A 502 -25.22 7.37 5.86
CA VAL A 502 -24.14 7.36 4.86
C VAL A 502 -24.11 8.69 4.10
N LYS A 503 -25.27 9.12 3.56
CA LYS A 503 -25.37 10.38 2.80
C LYS A 503 -24.96 11.59 3.65
N THR A 504 -25.40 11.62 4.90
CA THR A 504 -25.08 12.69 5.86
C THR A 504 -23.59 12.71 6.18
N THR A 505 -22.99 11.54 6.44
CA THR A 505 -21.56 11.41 6.72
C THR A 505 -20.72 11.86 5.54
N VAL A 506 -21.04 11.41 4.32
CA VAL A 506 -20.35 11.84 3.09
C VAL A 506 -20.45 13.35 2.88
N GLN A 507 -21.64 13.94 3.07
CA GLN A 507 -21.84 15.38 2.95
C GLN A 507 -20.96 16.16 3.95
N LYS A 508 -20.99 15.80 5.23
CA LYS A 508 -20.23 16.50 6.28
C LYS A 508 -18.72 16.32 6.12
N ALA A 509 -18.27 15.13 5.72
CA ALA A 509 -16.87 14.86 5.44
C ALA A 509 -16.36 15.61 4.21
N THR A 510 -17.17 15.71 3.17
CA THR A 510 -16.85 16.51 1.98
C THR A 510 -16.75 18.00 2.32
N THR A 511 -17.67 18.52 3.13
CA THR A 511 -17.62 19.90 3.61
C THR A 511 -16.32 20.18 4.39
N TRP A 512 -15.91 19.25 5.26
CA TRP A 512 -14.65 19.34 5.99
C TRP A 512 -13.45 19.33 5.04
N LEU A 513 -13.36 18.32 4.16
CA LEU A 513 -12.24 18.13 3.27
C LEU A 513 -12.05 19.33 2.34
N ASN A 514 -13.14 19.82 1.73
CA ASN A 514 -13.14 21.00 0.88
C ASN A 514 -12.64 22.26 1.61
N THR A 515 -12.96 22.40 2.90
CA THR A 515 -12.54 23.55 3.71
C THR A 515 -11.04 23.53 4.00
N TYR A 516 -10.46 22.34 4.20
CA TYR A 516 -9.10 22.24 4.75
C TYR A 516 -8.02 21.78 3.77
N ILE A 517 -8.34 21.04 2.71
CA ILE A 517 -7.37 20.41 1.80
C ILE A 517 -6.36 21.38 1.17
N LEU A 518 -6.77 22.61 0.86
CA LEU A 518 -5.90 23.67 0.32
C LEU A 518 -5.65 24.82 1.31
N SER A 519 -5.97 24.64 2.60
CA SER A 519 -5.90 25.70 3.62
C SER A 519 -4.51 25.89 4.21
N GLY A 520 -3.65 24.87 4.15
CA GLY A 520 -2.37 24.83 4.86
C GLY A 520 -2.46 24.59 6.37
N LYS A 521 -3.67 24.34 6.93
CA LYS A 521 -3.85 24.01 8.36
C LYS A 521 -3.28 22.63 8.71
N TYR A 522 -3.47 21.65 7.83
CA TYR A 522 -3.01 20.27 8.01
C TYR A 522 -2.00 19.89 6.93
N GLN A 523 -1.08 19.00 7.29
CA GLN A 523 -0.16 18.41 6.32
C GLN A 523 -0.95 17.46 5.40
N PRO A 524 -0.64 17.42 4.09
CA PRO A 524 -1.24 16.48 3.16
C PRO A 524 -0.52 15.12 3.22
N TRP A 525 -0.07 14.70 4.41
CA TRP A 525 0.69 13.46 4.52
C TRP A 525 -0.22 12.25 4.45
N ASN A 526 0.39 11.12 4.14
CA ASN A 526 -0.24 9.80 4.19
C ASN A 526 0.83 8.75 4.54
N ALA A 527 0.34 7.57 4.86
CA ALA A 527 1.14 6.36 4.97
C ALA A 527 0.52 5.29 4.05
N PHE A 528 0.46 5.59 2.75
CA PHE A 528 -0.16 4.67 1.76
C PHE A 528 0.60 3.35 1.64
N PHE A 529 1.85 3.31 2.10
CA PHE A 529 2.66 2.09 2.16
C PHE A 529 3.64 2.17 3.33
N SER A 530 4.11 1.03 3.81
CA SER A 530 5.01 0.91 4.95
C SER A 530 5.86 -0.34 4.92
N GLY A 531 6.94 -0.35 5.69
CA GLY A 531 7.68 -1.58 5.95
C GLY A 531 6.81 -2.63 6.66
N SER A 532 7.05 -3.90 6.34
CA SER A 532 6.34 -5.02 6.97
C SER A 532 6.63 -5.19 8.47
N PHE A 533 7.72 -4.59 8.97
CA PHE A 533 8.09 -4.57 10.38
C PHE A 533 7.83 -3.18 10.98
N LYS A 534 6.94 -3.13 11.96
CA LYS A 534 6.46 -1.94 12.69
C LYS A 534 6.70 -2.05 14.21
N GLY A 535 7.76 -2.76 14.59
CA GLY A 535 8.10 -3.06 15.99
C GLY A 535 7.77 -4.50 16.41
N PHE A 536 8.02 -4.83 17.68
CA PHE A 536 7.91 -6.20 18.20
C PHE A 536 6.56 -6.87 17.90
N GLY A 537 5.48 -6.07 17.92
CA GLY A 537 4.12 -6.53 17.64
C GLY A 537 3.92 -7.16 16.24
N THR A 538 4.83 -6.88 15.31
CA THR A 538 4.72 -7.28 13.89
C THR A 538 5.95 -8.05 13.41
N SER A 539 6.78 -8.55 14.34
CA SER A 539 7.93 -9.38 14.02
C SER A 539 7.49 -10.80 13.64
N TRP A 540 7.84 -11.26 12.43
CA TRP A 540 7.54 -12.64 12.01
C TRP A 540 8.19 -13.70 12.89
N SER A 541 9.34 -13.41 13.50
CA SER A 541 10.00 -14.36 14.41
C SER A 541 9.26 -14.54 15.74
N SER A 542 8.35 -13.62 16.09
CA SER A 542 7.61 -13.64 17.38
C SER A 542 6.37 -14.52 17.36
N TYR A 543 5.99 -15.08 16.21
CA TYR A 543 4.81 -15.94 16.07
C TYR A 543 5.21 -17.41 15.89
N PRO A 544 4.31 -18.35 16.26
CA PRO A 544 4.57 -19.78 16.09
C PRO A 544 4.95 -20.15 14.66
N ALA A 545 5.91 -21.06 14.56
CA ALA A 545 6.33 -21.71 13.32
C ALA A 545 6.41 -23.22 13.56
N ASN A 546 5.87 -24.03 12.64
CA ASN A 546 6.05 -25.49 12.65
C ASN A 546 7.12 -25.95 11.64
N ARG A 547 7.66 -25.02 10.84
CA ARG A 547 8.80 -25.23 9.96
C ARG A 547 9.88 -24.21 10.28
N ASP A 548 11.04 -24.73 10.67
CA ASP A 548 12.25 -23.95 10.98
C ASP A 548 13.48 -24.73 10.50
N GLU A 549 13.98 -24.39 9.31
CA GLU A 549 15.05 -25.12 8.62
C GLU A 549 16.02 -24.15 7.90
N TYR A 550 17.29 -24.53 7.78
CA TYR A 550 18.22 -23.86 6.87
C TYR A 550 17.83 -24.12 5.41
N PHE A 551 18.33 -23.33 4.46
CA PHE A 551 18.05 -23.50 3.03
C PHE A 551 18.40 -24.89 2.50
N ASN A 552 19.43 -25.53 3.05
CA ASN A 552 19.82 -26.91 2.74
C ASN A 552 18.87 -27.99 3.35
N GLY A 553 17.86 -27.59 4.12
CA GLY A 553 16.85 -28.46 4.73
C GLY A 553 17.21 -29.02 6.11
N THR A 554 18.38 -28.68 6.68
CA THR A 554 18.69 -29.10 8.05
C THR A 554 17.92 -28.26 9.06
N LYS A 555 17.57 -28.86 10.21
CA LYS A 555 16.82 -28.15 11.26
C LYS A 555 17.66 -27.04 11.88
N VAL A 556 17.02 -25.91 12.17
CA VAL A 556 17.62 -24.86 13.00
C VAL A 556 17.66 -25.35 14.46
N PRO A 557 18.81 -25.27 15.17
CA PRO A 557 18.90 -25.69 16.56
C PRO A 557 18.02 -24.86 17.49
N HIS A 558 17.28 -25.52 18.39
CA HIS A 558 16.56 -24.85 19.48
C HIS A 558 17.50 -24.57 20.67
N ASP A 559 18.53 -23.75 20.45
CA ASP A 559 19.55 -23.41 21.46
C ASP A 559 19.29 -22.07 22.17
N GLY A 560 18.10 -21.50 21.98
CA GLY A 560 17.70 -20.21 22.52
C GLY A 560 18.35 -19.01 21.82
N LYS A 561 19.13 -19.23 20.75
CA LYS A 561 19.69 -18.15 19.93
C LYS A 561 18.79 -17.84 18.76
N ARG A 562 18.78 -16.57 18.34
CA ARG A 562 18.16 -16.18 17.08
C ARG A 562 19.12 -16.49 15.94
N HIS A 563 18.63 -17.28 14.99
CA HIS A 563 19.32 -17.57 13.74
C HIS A 563 18.76 -16.63 12.67
N TYR A 564 19.62 -16.09 11.82
CA TYR A 564 19.28 -15.17 10.73
C TYR A 564 20.03 -15.57 9.46
N GLY A 565 19.59 -15.09 8.30
CA GLY A 565 20.22 -15.39 7.01
C GLY A 565 19.51 -16.52 6.29
N GLU A 566 20.24 -17.60 5.97
CA GLU A 566 19.81 -18.73 5.12
C GLU A 566 18.82 -19.69 5.81
N ILE A 567 17.74 -19.14 6.39
CA ILE A 567 16.72 -19.90 7.11
C ILE A 567 15.34 -19.68 6.52
N ILE A 568 14.50 -20.72 6.61
CA ILE A 568 13.07 -20.70 6.36
C ILE A 568 12.39 -20.91 7.71
N ARG A 569 11.65 -19.90 8.16
CA ARG A 569 10.77 -20.00 9.33
C ARG A 569 9.35 -19.63 8.91
N GLY A 570 8.43 -20.57 9.00
CA GLY A 570 7.06 -20.36 8.55
C GLY A 570 6.07 -21.36 9.12
N MET A 571 4.80 -21.14 8.79
CA MET A 571 3.70 -22.04 9.09
C MET A 571 3.36 -22.88 7.86
N GLU A 572 3.55 -24.18 7.98
CA GLU A 572 3.22 -25.21 7.00
C GLU A 572 1.84 -25.78 7.28
N GLY A 573 0.93 -25.68 6.31
CA GLY A 573 -0.42 -26.22 6.39
C GLY A 573 -1.34 -25.54 7.41
N VAL A 574 -2.31 -26.28 7.93
CA VAL A 574 -3.26 -25.82 8.96
C VAL A 574 -3.05 -26.66 10.21
N MET A 575 -2.70 -25.99 11.31
CA MET A 575 -2.41 -26.61 12.60
C MET A 575 -3.64 -26.61 13.52
N GLU A 576 -3.75 -27.64 14.34
CA GLU A 576 -4.79 -27.74 15.38
C GLU A 576 -4.73 -26.57 16.37
N GLU A 577 -5.90 -26.06 16.77
CA GLU A 577 -6.06 -24.92 17.69
C GLU A 577 -5.27 -25.13 18.99
N ASP A 578 -5.39 -26.31 19.61
CA ASP A 578 -4.75 -26.61 20.89
C ASP A 578 -3.22 -26.51 20.81
N TRP A 579 -2.65 -26.98 19.70
CA TRP A 579 -1.21 -26.86 19.46
C TRP A 579 -0.82 -25.39 19.29
N TYR A 580 -1.57 -24.64 18.47
CA TYR A 580 -1.24 -23.25 18.16
C TYR A 580 -1.33 -22.36 19.41
N GLN A 581 -2.37 -22.55 20.24
CA GLN A 581 -2.52 -21.83 21.51
C GLN A 581 -1.42 -22.14 22.52
N GLN A 582 -0.93 -23.38 22.52
CA GLN A 582 0.23 -23.73 23.33
C GLN A 582 1.49 -23.00 22.85
N GLN A 583 1.73 -22.95 21.53
CA GLN A 583 2.90 -22.26 20.98
C GLN A 583 2.84 -20.74 21.16
N ILE A 584 1.68 -20.10 21.00
CA ILE A 584 1.51 -18.67 21.30
C ILE A 584 2.04 -18.32 22.70
N LYS A 585 1.72 -19.16 23.69
CA LYS A 585 2.15 -18.96 25.08
C LYS A 585 3.64 -19.18 25.27
N LEU A 586 4.22 -20.16 24.57
CA LEU A 586 5.65 -20.48 24.63
C LEU A 586 6.51 -19.41 23.95
N ASP A 587 6.08 -18.92 22.80
CA ASP A 587 6.79 -17.91 22.02
C ASP A 587 6.55 -16.48 22.52
N HIS A 588 5.64 -16.30 23.48
CA HIS A 588 5.17 -14.99 23.94
C HIS A 588 4.69 -14.10 22.78
N ALA A 589 3.95 -14.71 21.86
CA ALA A 589 3.50 -14.03 20.65
C ALA A 589 2.58 -12.84 21.03
N PRO A 590 2.79 -11.64 20.45
CA PRO A 590 1.92 -10.51 20.70
C PRO A 590 0.57 -10.77 20.04
N VAL A 591 -0.49 -10.94 20.85
CA VAL A 591 -1.83 -11.30 20.34
C VAL A 591 -2.75 -10.10 20.12
N ASP A 592 -2.50 -8.99 20.82
CA ASP A 592 -3.34 -7.80 20.78
C ASP A 592 -2.67 -6.67 19.98
N PHE A 593 -3.46 -5.96 19.17
CA PHE A 593 -3.05 -4.70 18.57
C PHE A 593 -3.57 -3.53 19.40
N HIS A 594 -2.68 -2.64 19.82
CA HIS A 594 -3.03 -1.48 20.64
C HIS A 594 -2.96 -0.15 19.86
N GLY A 595 -2.73 -0.20 18.55
CA GLY A 595 -2.47 0.97 17.71
C GLY A 595 -0.97 1.17 17.44
N TYR A 596 -0.65 1.82 16.31
CA TYR A 596 0.73 2.07 15.90
C TYR A 596 1.49 3.02 16.85
N ASN A 597 0.78 3.85 17.62
CA ASN A 597 1.35 4.86 18.50
C ASN A 597 1.67 4.37 19.92
N LYS A 598 1.47 3.07 20.22
CA LYS A 598 1.66 2.52 21.58
C LYS A 598 3.06 1.99 21.84
N GLN A 599 3.76 1.54 20.81
CA GLN A 599 5.15 1.08 20.92
C GLN A 599 6.08 2.29 20.73
N SER A 600 7.27 2.27 21.32
CA SER A 600 8.27 3.35 21.13
C SER A 600 9.12 3.16 19.86
N ASP A 601 8.82 2.14 19.07
CA ASP A 601 9.55 1.80 17.85
C ASP A 601 9.10 2.73 16.71
N PHE A 602 10.03 3.02 15.80
CA PHE A 602 9.73 3.71 14.54
C PHE A 602 9.84 2.72 13.38
N PHE A 603 9.15 3.02 12.29
CA PHE A 603 9.20 2.18 11.08
C PHE A 603 9.15 3.04 9.81
N PRO A 604 9.68 2.55 8.68
CA PRO A 604 9.61 3.26 7.43
C PRO A 604 8.18 3.28 6.88
N PHE A 605 7.76 4.44 6.38
CA PHE A 605 6.51 4.60 5.64
C PHE A 605 6.72 5.49 4.42
N TRP A 606 5.85 5.32 3.43
CA TRP A 606 5.86 6.10 2.22
C TRP A 606 4.76 7.14 2.29
N ASN A 607 5.16 8.36 1.98
CA ASN A 607 4.30 9.52 1.94
C ASN A 607 4.30 10.11 0.53
N SER A 608 3.13 10.39 -0.01
CA SER A 608 2.99 11.09 -1.28
C SER A 608 1.93 12.19 -1.17
N GLU A 609 2.37 13.43 -1.02
CA GLU A 609 1.48 14.59 -1.05
C GLU A 609 0.59 14.66 -2.32
N PRO A 610 1.11 14.42 -3.55
CA PRO A 610 0.23 14.42 -4.72
C PRO A 610 -0.80 13.29 -4.68
N TYR A 611 -0.51 12.18 -3.97
CA TYR A 611 -1.49 11.13 -3.76
C TYR A 611 -2.63 11.59 -2.84
N THR A 612 -2.34 12.30 -1.74
CA THR A 612 -3.39 12.92 -0.90
C THR A 612 -4.23 13.92 -1.67
N TYR A 613 -3.61 14.72 -2.53
CA TYR A 613 -4.35 15.68 -3.34
C TYR A 613 -5.24 15.01 -4.38
N VAL A 614 -4.77 13.95 -5.06
CA VAL A 614 -5.57 13.29 -6.10
C VAL A 614 -6.72 12.46 -5.52
N THR A 615 -6.55 11.85 -4.35
CA THR A 615 -7.65 11.12 -3.69
C THR A 615 -8.69 12.08 -3.13
N SER A 616 -8.26 13.27 -2.70
CA SER A 616 -9.16 14.37 -2.36
C SER A 616 -9.88 14.93 -3.59
N LEU A 617 -9.17 15.07 -4.73
CA LEU A 617 -9.75 15.45 -6.01
C LEU A 617 -10.84 14.44 -6.43
N LEU A 618 -10.55 13.14 -6.33
CA LEU A 618 -11.49 12.07 -6.62
C LEU A 618 -12.73 12.16 -5.71
N ALA A 619 -12.54 12.30 -4.39
CA ALA A 619 -13.63 12.41 -3.43
C ALA A 619 -14.56 13.59 -3.72
N LEU A 620 -14.00 14.78 -3.91
CA LEU A 620 -14.76 16.00 -4.16
C LEU A 620 -15.44 16.00 -5.55
N SER A 621 -14.73 15.53 -6.58
CA SER A 621 -15.25 15.50 -7.95
C SER A 621 -16.34 14.45 -8.14
N THR A 622 -16.24 13.29 -7.49
CA THR A 622 -17.30 12.27 -7.51
C THR A 622 -18.51 12.73 -6.70
N PHE A 623 -18.30 13.30 -5.51
CA PHE A 623 -19.38 13.86 -4.69
C PHE A 623 -20.25 14.87 -5.46
N THR A 624 -19.60 15.82 -6.16
CA THR A 624 -20.33 16.82 -6.98
C THR A 624 -20.99 16.23 -8.23
N ASN A 625 -20.68 14.98 -8.59
CA ASN A 625 -21.28 14.28 -9.72
C ASN A 625 -22.44 13.34 -9.32
N ILE A 626 -22.82 13.32 -8.04
CA ILE A 626 -23.95 12.55 -7.56
C ILE A 626 -25.26 13.33 -7.77
N GLU A 627 -26.27 12.67 -8.35
CA GLU A 627 -27.65 13.15 -8.47
C GLU A 627 -28.57 12.68 -7.34
#